data_AF-A0A1Q7CPY3-F1
#
_entry.id   AF-A0A1Q7CPY3-F1
#
_cell.length_a   1.000
_cell.length_b   1.000
_cell.length_c   1.000
_cell.angle_alpha   90.00
_cell.angle_beta   90.00
_cell.angle_gamma   90.00
#
_symmetry.space_group_name_H-M   'P 1'
#
loop_
_entity.id
_entity.type
_entity.pdbx_description
1 polymer ?
#
loop_
_entity_poly.entity_id
_entity_poly.type
_entity_poly.pdbx_seq_one_letter_code
_entity_poly.pdbx_strand_id
1 'polypeptide(L)'
;MKAWTIRISLVVAALMAVCVADVARAQAPLEPAQMSPRTLFYLIWRGVPSPDARKANALLALWDDADFAPVRSAMVAGMLGSSDEKSTQPKLTPEQVQEFAGLLENSFTLGYWSEPTRRNLSNGAAVTEAKVPAWNGMFFVYDRTGKEMLLTKAVLRMRAEEKEAPRLSQVAIAGVQVLKAEGKGGATYWAEHGKFAVSAGEKLVMEDLLSRLDGKISGGASLVQSAAYQEAQANLSGGLLEFFLRIPDLKNLANDSKAGMFQIRPLLDAARLDAVHSIGGHVTFEGAKTHVQAAILGEAVSGTLFDIWSTGQQSPASLAFAPVNAVSYTSAQVNFQGIYDTLKRVAGAAFPQTHQGNVDLIDAMAQQKLGMPVADALGLLSGEFASMQTSPSLDTAKQVYFFGIRKKPETLKLMRTVFSDQITSERNEGDVTFVKISLGGKKASEGVAQWNFFNLAVTPDMILGASKMETLREALERRTGGTTGAGLASVPQFAAGRQQFPEKLIGLSYFDFQRVDWAAARDRWVAESKKSSVVKSMNSSTPSTAMANANEWLQQMNPQVISRHLHRSLSVSWKDSKGIHWDQWVE
;
A
#
# COMPACT_ATOMS: atom_id res chain seq x y z
N MET A 1 -13.08 -0.73 1.61
CA MET A 1 -12.69 0.67 1.32
C MET A 1 -11.27 1.07 1.75
N LYS A 2 -10.52 0.28 2.54
CA LYS A 2 -9.10 0.57 2.88
C LYS A 2 -8.05 0.01 1.90
N ALA A 3 -8.41 -0.97 1.07
CA ALA A 3 -7.52 -1.57 0.08
C ALA A 3 -7.27 -0.69 -1.16
N TRP A 4 -8.17 0.25 -1.44
CA TRP A 4 -8.05 1.21 -2.55
C TRP A 4 -7.02 2.31 -2.26
N THR A 5 -6.88 2.66 -0.98
CA THR A 5 -5.90 3.64 -0.49
C THR A 5 -4.48 3.11 -0.66
N ILE A 6 -4.24 1.81 -0.44
CA ILE A 6 -2.89 1.21 -0.48
C ILE A 6 -2.29 1.18 -1.90
N ARG A 7 -3.10 0.95 -2.94
CA ARG A 7 -2.64 0.92 -4.34
C ARG A 7 -2.39 2.33 -4.92
N ILE A 8 -3.23 3.30 -4.55
CA ILE A 8 -3.02 4.70 -4.89
C ILE A 8 -1.83 5.27 -4.10
N SER A 9 -1.62 4.84 -2.85
CA SER A 9 -0.44 5.24 -2.06
C SER A 9 0.88 4.72 -2.62
N LEU A 10 0.92 3.58 -3.32
CA LEU A 10 2.12 3.07 -3.98
C LEU A 10 2.45 3.85 -5.26
N VAL A 11 1.43 4.20 -6.06
CA VAL A 11 1.60 5.05 -7.25
C VAL A 11 1.93 6.50 -6.84
N VAL A 12 1.31 7.00 -5.76
CA VAL A 12 1.67 8.29 -5.17
C VAL A 12 3.10 8.23 -4.63
N ALA A 13 3.49 7.23 -3.84
CA ALA A 13 4.88 7.09 -3.37
C ALA A 13 5.91 6.96 -4.50
N ALA A 14 5.55 6.33 -5.63
CA ALA A 14 6.38 6.26 -6.84
C ALA A 14 6.40 7.59 -7.62
N LEU A 15 5.29 8.33 -7.68
CA LEU A 15 5.21 9.70 -8.24
C LEU A 15 5.99 10.70 -7.39
N MET A 16 6.03 10.51 -6.07
CA MET A 16 6.61 11.45 -5.10
C MET A 16 8.12 11.58 -5.19
N ALA A 17 8.78 10.64 -5.84
CA ALA A 17 10.22 10.66 -5.95
C ALA A 17 10.70 11.42 -7.20
N VAL A 18 9.85 11.66 -8.20
CA VAL A 18 10.31 12.21 -9.48
C VAL A 18 10.20 13.73 -9.54
N CYS A 19 11.24 14.47 -9.18
CA CYS A 19 11.26 15.93 -9.37
C CYS A 19 12.62 16.46 -9.84
N VAL A 20 12.61 17.11 -11.02
CA VAL A 20 13.52 18.17 -11.54
C VAL A 20 14.93 17.71 -12.01
N ALA A 21 15.60 18.50 -12.86
CA ALA A 21 16.37 18.09 -14.05
C ALA A 21 17.82 17.60 -13.86
N ASP A 22 18.26 16.83 -14.88
CA ASP A 22 19.60 16.39 -15.30
C ASP A 22 20.66 16.01 -14.25
N VAL A 23 20.74 14.70 -13.96
CA VAL A 23 22.02 14.03 -13.70
C VAL A 23 22.03 12.67 -14.41
N ALA A 24 23.08 12.38 -15.17
CA ALA A 24 23.32 11.07 -15.77
C ALA A 24 23.19 9.98 -14.69
N ARG A 25 22.48 8.88 -14.99
CA ARG A 25 22.23 7.71 -14.11
C ARG A 25 23.29 7.57 -13.01
N ALA A 26 22.99 8.11 -11.84
CA ALA A 26 23.88 7.97 -10.70
C ALA A 26 23.75 6.53 -10.20
N GLN A 27 24.88 5.85 -10.04
CA GLN A 27 24.94 4.72 -9.12
C GLN A 27 24.42 5.20 -7.76
N ALA A 28 23.64 4.38 -7.05
CA ALA A 28 23.16 4.78 -5.74
C ALA A 28 24.36 5.13 -4.84
N PRO A 29 24.19 6.07 -3.89
CA PRO A 29 25.29 6.45 -3.00
C PRO A 29 25.82 5.28 -2.18
N LEU A 30 24.94 4.32 -1.90
CA LEU A 30 25.27 3.04 -1.29
C LEU A 30 24.40 1.95 -1.95
N GLU A 31 25.03 1.10 -2.76
CA GLU A 31 24.35 -0.03 -3.40
C GLU A 31 24.27 -1.25 -2.46
N PRO A 32 23.33 -2.20 -2.68
CA PRO A 32 23.17 -3.36 -1.79
C PRO A 32 24.44 -4.19 -1.62
N ALA A 33 25.31 -4.25 -2.64
CA ALA A 33 26.60 -4.94 -2.58
C ALA A 33 27.60 -4.30 -1.60
N GLN A 34 27.41 -3.01 -1.29
CA GLN A 34 28.22 -2.26 -0.33
C GLN A 34 27.59 -2.26 1.06
N MET A 35 26.26 -2.44 1.17
CA MET A 35 25.54 -2.42 2.44
C MET A 35 25.91 -3.57 3.38
N SER A 36 25.76 -3.33 4.68
CA SER A 36 25.97 -4.34 5.71
C SER A 36 24.99 -5.53 5.57
N PRO A 37 25.41 -6.78 5.85
CA PRO A 37 24.51 -7.93 5.92
C PRO A 37 23.47 -7.81 7.04
N ARG A 38 23.68 -6.84 7.94
CA ARG A 38 22.75 -6.50 9.01
C ARG A 38 21.71 -5.46 8.59
N THR A 39 21.74 -4.94 7.37
CA THR A 39 20.65 -4.10 6.87
C THR A 39 19.34 -4.90 6.86
N LEU A 40 18.36 -4.45 7.64
CA LEU A 40 17.00 -4.98 7.60
C LEU A 40 16.17 -4.32 6.53
N PHE A 41 16.35 -3.02 6.34
CA PHE A 41 15.56 -2.25 5.40
C PHE A 41 16.45 -1.31 4.61
N TYR A 42 16.14 -1.16 3.32
CA TYR A 42 16.61 -0.01 2.56
C TYR A 42 15.56 0.48 1.56
N LEU A 43 15.69 1.75 1.23
CA LEU A 43 15.06 2.42 0.11
C LEU A 43 16.17 3.15 -0.66
N ILE A 44 16.33 2.80 -1.93
CA ILE A 44 17.26 3.46 -2.84
C ILE A 44 16.46 4.29 -3.82
N TRP A 45 16.84 5.55 -3.92
CA TRP A 45 16.45 6.47 -4.97
C TRP A 45 17.68 6.78 -5.83
N ARG A 46 17.64 6.48 -7.13
CA ARG A 46 18.80 6.63 -8.03
C ARG A 46 18.88 8.00 -8.73
N GLY A 47 18.15 8.99 -8.22
CA GLY A 47 18.12 10.33 -8.82
C GLY A 47 17.18 10.40 -10.00
N VAL A 48 17.06 11.59 -10.58
CA VAL A 48 16.09 11.83 -11.65
C VAL A 48 16.61 11.36 -13.02
N PRO A 49 15.77 10.73 -13.86
CA PRO A 49 16.19 10.32 -15.20
C PRO A 49 16.59 11.49 -16.10
N SER A 50 17.31 11.19 -17.19
CA SER A 50 17.63 12.18 -18.22
C SER A 50 16.37 12.83 -18.81
N PRO A 51 16.44 14.09 -19.29
CA PRO A 51 15.31 14.79 -19.89
C PRO A 51 14.60 14.00 -20.98
N ASP A 52 15.35 13.26 -21.80
CA ASP A 52 14.77 12.42 -22.85
C ASP A 52 13.98 11.24 -22.26
N ALA A 53 14.50 10.58 -21.22
CA ALA A 53 13.78 9.52 -20.53
C ALA A 53 12.54 10.05 -19.80
N ARG A 54 12.59 11.29 -19.28
CA ARG A 54 11.44 11.96 -18.66
C ARG A 54 10.35 12.30 -19.64
N LYS A 55 10.70 12.84 -20.81
CA LYS A 55 9.73 13.12 -21.88
C LYS A 55 9.16 11.83 -22.48
N ALA A 56 9.96 10.77 -22.54
CA ALA A 56 9.53 9.51 -23.09
C ALA A 56 8.50 8.79 -22.21
N ASN A 57 8.62 8.87 -20.88
CA ASN A 57 7.74 8.16 -19.95
C ASN A 57 6.46 8.92 -19.62
N ALA A 58 5.31 8.25 -19.66
CA ALA A 58 3.99 8.87 -19.46
C ALA A 58 3.79 9.47 -18.06
N LEU A 59 4.21 8.78 -17.00
CA LEU A 59 4.08 9.30 -15.63
C LEU A 59 5.01 10.49 -15.38
N LEU A 60 6.22 10.43 -15.95
CA LEU A 60 7.17 11.53 -15.83
C LEU A 60 6.74 12.75 -16.65
N ALA A 61 6.26 12.54 -17.87
CA ALA A 61 5.73 13.60 -18.73
C ALA A 61 4.49 14.27 -18.11
N LEU A 62 3.59 13.49 -17.50
CA LEU A 62 2.48 14.02 -16.69
C LEU A 62 3.00 14.88 -15.54
N TRP A 63 3.97 14.36 -14.80
CA TRP A 63 4.54 15.05 -13.68
C TRP A 63 5.25 16.35 -14.09
N ASP A 64 5.85 16.41 -15.27
CA ASP A 64 6.54 17.62 -15.75
C ASP A 64 5.61 18.63 -16.42
N ASP A 65 4.36 18.26 -16.71
CA ASP A 65 3.40 19.14 -17.37
C ASP A 65 3.02 20.34 -16.50
N ALA A 66 3.03 21.54 -17.08
CA ALA A 66 2.65 22.77 -16.40
C ALA A 66 1.19 22.71 -15.90
N ASP A 67 0.31 22.06 -16.67
CA ASP A 67 -1.10 21.89 -16.33
C ASP A 67 -1.32 20.97 -15.10
N PHE A 68 -0.32 20.16 -14.75
CA PHE A 68 -0.33 19.29 -13.57
C PHE A 68 0.25 19.97 -12.30
N ALA A 69 0.79 21.19 -12.43
CA ALA A 69 1.40 21.92 -11.32
C ALA A 69 0.48 22.10 -10.09
N PRO A 70 -0.83 22.42 -10.23
CA PRO A 70 -1.72 22.55 -9.07
C PRO A 70 -1.83 21.25 -8.26
N VAL A 71 -1.83 20.10 -8.95
CA VAL A 71 -1.89 18.77 -8.32
C VAL A 71 -0.59 18.52 -7.54
N ARG A 72 0.56 18.76 -8.18
CA ARG A 72 1.87 18.63 -7.51
C ARG A 72 1.96 19.50 -6.26
N SER A 73 1.60 20.78 -6.37
CA SER A 73 1.64 21.71 -5.24
C SER A 73 0.73 21.26 -4.09
N ALA A 74 -0.47 20.76 -4.41
CA ALA A 74 -1.40 20.24 -3.40
C ALA A 74 -0.89 18.97 -2.71
N MET A 75 -0.28 18.05 -3.47
CA MET A 75 0.34 16.85 -2.92
C MET A 75 1.44 17.23 -1.92
N VAL A 76 2.35 18.12 -2.32
CA VAL A 76 3.46 18.50 -1.45
C VAL A 76 3.00 19.33 -0.24
N ALA A 77 2.02 20.23 -0.42
CA ALA A 77 1.41 20.96 0.70
C ALA A 77 0.72 20.02 1.70
N GLY A 78 0.08 18.95 1.23
CA GLY A 78 -0.53 17.92 2.07
C GLY A 78 0.48 17.10 2.88
N MET A 79 1.69 16.87 2.34
CA MET A 79 2.76 16.17 3.04
C MET A 79 3.46 17.02 4.10
N LEU A 80 3.68 18.29 3.78
CA LEU A 80 4.45 19.20 4.62
C LEU A 80 3.56 19.95 5.63
N GLY A 81 2.25 19.82 5.49
CA GLY A 81 1.31 20.21 6.52
C GLY A 81 1.47 19.29 7.72
N SER A 82 2.07 19.79 8.80
CA SER A 82 2.09 19.08 10.07
C SER A 82 0.67 18.69 10.48
N SER A 83 0.44 17.41 10.78
CA SER A 83 -0.81 16.90 11.36
C SER A 83 -1.08 17.45 12.77
N ASP A 84 -0.10 18.12 13.38
CA ASP A 84 -0.28 18.85 14.61
C ASP A 84 -0.81 20.27 14.34
N GLU A 85 -2.04 20.53 14.77
CA GLU A 85 -2.61 21.89 14.93
C GLU A 85 -1.79 22.80 15.88
N LYS A 86 -0.71 22.29 16.47
CA LYS A 86 0.13 22.94 17.49
C LYS A 86 1.57 23.24 17.04
N SER A 87 1.91 23.10 15.75
CA SER A 87 3.21 23.57 15.27
C SER A 87 3.24 25.10 15.23
N THR A 88 4.17 25.72 15.96
CA THR A 88 4.40 27.17 15.99
C THR A 88 5.25 27.68 14.83
N GLN A 89 5.71 26.81 13.92
CA GLN A 89 6.50 27.23 12.76
C GLN A 89 5.63 27.46 11.51
N PRO A 90 6.00 28.46 10.67
CA PRO A 90 5.29 28.73 9.43
C PRO A 90 5.38 27.55 8.47
N LYS A 91 4.21 27.14 7.95
CA LYS A 91 4.11 26.14 6.87
C LYS A 91 5.02 26.52 5.70
N LEU A 92 5.62 25.52 5.07
CA LEU A 92 6.45 25.72 3.87
C LEU A 92 5.65 26.47 2.80
N THR A 93 6.24 27.54 2.26
CA THR A 93 5.68 28.23 1.09
C THR A 93 5.82 27.33 -0.15
N PRO A 94 4.92 27.44 -1.16
CA PRO A 94 5.03 26.69 -2.42
C PRO A 94 6.41 26.81 -3.09
N GLU A 95 7.07 27.96 -2.96
CA GLU A 95 8.41 28.19 -3.47
C GLU A 95 9.47 27.41 -2.70
N GLN A 96 9.39 27.39 -1.35
CA GLN A 96 10.29 26.58 -0.52
C GLN A 96 10.07 25.08 -0.71
N VAL A 97 8.82 24.68 -0.92
CA VAL A 97 8.45 23.32 -1.31
C VAL A 97 9.18 22.91 -2.59
N GLN A 98 9.08 23.74 -3.63
CA GLN A 98 9.72 23.47 -4.91
C GLN A 98 11.25 23.46 -4.78
N GLU A 99 11.80 24.35 -3.95
CA GLU A 99 13.22 24.41 -3.65
C GLU A 99 13.71 23.11 -3.00
N PHE A 100 13.03 22.62 -1.96
CA PHE A 100 13.41 21.37 -1.28
C PHE A 100 13.12 20.11 -2.11
N ALA A 101 12.12 20.14 -3.00
CA ALA A 101 11.91 19.07 -3.97
C ALA A 101 13.14 18.86 -4.88
N GLY A 102 13.93 19.92 -5.11
CA GLY A 102 15.21 19.84 -5.83
C GLY A 102 16.27 18.96 -5.17
N LEU A 103 16.09 18.53 -3.91
CA LEU A 103 16.94 17.51 -3.29
C LEU A 103 16.71 16.12 -3.88
N LEU A 104 15.51 15.83 -4.40
CA LEU A 104 15.19 14.55 -5.03
C LEU A 104 15.86 14.40 -6.40
N GLU A 105 16.52 15.43 -6.93
CA GLU A 105 17.30 15.32 -8.17
C GLU A 105 18.47 14.35 -8.01
N ASN A 106 19.11 14.38 -6.84
CA ASN A 106 20.26 13.54 -6.54
C ASN A 106 19.83 12.21 -5.92
N SER A 107 20.66 11.20 -6.13
CA SER A 107 20.44 9.86 -5.57
C SER A 107 20.63 9.84 -4.05
N PHE A 108 19.83 9.01 -3.37
CA PHE A 108 19.96 8.77 -1.94
C PHE A 108 19.66 7.31 -1.57
N THR A 109 20.21 6.89 -0.43
CA THR A 109 19.91 5.62 0.21
C THR A 109 19.45 5.90 1.64
N LEU A 110 18.24 5.49 1.98
CA LEU A 110 17.75 5.41 3.36
C LEU A 110 17.78 3.94 3.77
N GLY A 111 18.18 3.64 5.00
CA GLY A 111 18.09 2.27 5.49
C GLY A 111 18.06 2.15 7.00
N TYR A 112 17.88 0.92 7.44
CA TYR A 112 17.87 0.54 8.83
C TYR A 112 18.74 -0.70 9.03
N TRP A 113 19.71 -0.58 9.91
CA TRP A 113 20.54 -1.68 10.37
C TRP A 113 19.73 -2.49 11.43
N SER A 114 19.96 -3.79 11.68
CA SER A 114 19.59 -4.49 12.94
C SER A 114 20.73 -4.70 13.96
N GLU A 115 20.42 -4.71 15.25
CA GLU A 115 21.33 -5.21 16.30
C GLU A 115 21.81 -6.65 15.97
N PRO A 116 23.09 -7.01 16.24
CA PRO A 116 23.45 -8.42 16.33
C PRO A 116 22.60 -9.08 17.41
N THR A 117 22.07 -10.27 17.11
CA THR A 117 21.37 -11.12 18.08
C THR A 117 22.19 -11.17 19.36
N ARG A 118 21.65 -10.68 20.48
CA ARG A 118 22.21 -10.97 21.80
C ARG A 118 22.06 -12.47 22.02
N ARG A 119 23.02 -13.27 21.55
CA ARG A 119 23.26 -14.59 22.13
C ARG A 119 23.48 -14.31 23.60
N ASN A 120 22.62 -14.88 24.44
CA ASN A 120 22.78 -14.91 25.88
C ASN A 120 24.20 -15.37 26.20
N LEU A 121 25.11 -14.41 26.38
CA LEU A 121 26.32 -14.60 27.15
C LEU A 121 25.86 -14.56 28.59
N SER A 122 25.34 -15.70 29.05
CA SER A 122 25.25 -16.02 30.46
C SER A 122 26.66 -15.95 31.04
N ASN A 123 27.03 -14.77 31.53
CA ASN A 123 27.95 -14.61 32.63
C ASN A 123 27.35 -13.59 33.58
N GLY A 124 26.99 -14.09 34.77
CA GLY A 124 26.27 -13.36 35.78
C GLY A 124 26.98 -12.07 36.19
N ALA A 125 26.37 -10.96 35.86
CA ALA A 125 26.46 -9.74 36.64
C ALA A 125 25.10 -9.06 36.54
N ALA A 126 24.43 -8.91 37.68
CA ALA A 126 23.21 -8.12 37.78
C ALA A 126 23.54 -6.67 37.44
N VAL A 127 23.30 -6.28 36.19
CA VAL A 127 23.30 -4.87 35.79
C VAL A 127 21.91 -4.34 36.13
N THR A 128 21.87 -3.44 37.10
CA THR A 128 20.73 -2.60 37.46
C THR A 128 20.05 -2.02 36.22
N GLU A 129 18.72 -1.94 36.24
CA GLU A 129 17.84 -1.42 35.17
C GLU A 129 18.29 -0.04 34.66
N ALA A 130 19.29 -0.01 33.78
CA ALA A 130 19.48 1.09 32.86
C ALA A 130 18.37 0.96 31.81
N LYS A 131 17.54 1.99 31.66
CA LYS A 131 16.64 2.13 30.50
C LYS A 131 17.46 1.79 29.26
N VAL A 132 17.13 0.67 28.62
CA VAL A 132 17.74 0.27 27.36
C VAL A 132 17.54 1.45 26.40
N PRO A 133 18.60 2.07 25.87
CA PRO A 133 18.43 3.17 24.93
C PRO A 133 17.56 2.69 23.78
N ALA A 134 16.60 3.52 23.36
CA ALA A 134 15.84 3.28 22.14
C ALA A 134 16.84 3.25 20.98
N TRP A 135 17.15 2.05 20.51
CA TRP A 135 18.14 1.79 19.47
C TRP A 135 17.71 2.47 18.17
N ASN A 136 18.62 3.21 17.51
CA ASN A 136 18.32 3.96 16.29
C ASN A 136 19.24 3.54 15.15
N GLY A 137 18.96 2.37 14.56
CA GLY A 137 19.67 1.82 13.42
C GLY A 137 19.48 2.56 12.09
N MET A 138 18.74 3.67 12.07
CA MET A 138 18.47 4.42 10.85
C MET A 138 19.76 5.04 10.30
N PHE A 139 19.93 4.98 8.99
CA PHE A 139 20.97 5.68 8.28
C PHE A 139 20.46 6.29 6.97
N PHE A 140 21.15 7.34 6.54
CA PHE A 140 20.87 8.05 5.30
C PHE A 140 22.18 8.44 4.62
N VAL A 141 22.30 8.17 3.32
CA VAL A 141 23.43 8.56 2.48
C VAL A 141 22.88 9.30 1.27
N TYR A 142 23.36 10.52 1.06
CA TYR A 142 22.87 11.42 0.01
C TYR A 142 24.02 11.90 -0.86
N ASP A 143 23.90 11.81 -2.18
CA ASP A 143 24.84 12.48 -3.09
C ASP A 143 24.54 13.99 -3.06
N ARG A 144 25.45 14.78 -2.50
CA ARG A 144 25.23 16.22 -2.31
C ARG A 144 25.71 17.07 -3.48
N THR A 145 26.23 16.46 -4.55
CA THR A 145 26.85 17.16 -5.68
C THR A 145 25.94 18.25 -6.22
N GLY A 146 26.35 19.52 -6.13
CA GLY A 146 25.60 20.67 -6.63
C GLY A 146 24.35 21.05 -5.81
N LYS A 147 24.13 20.40 -4.67
CA LYS A 147 22.99 20.61 -3.76
C LYS A 147 23.42 20.86 -2.31
N GLU A 148 24.70 21.18 -2.09
CA GLU A 148 25.31 21.32 -0.76
C GLU A 148 24.58 22.36 0.09
N MET A 149 24.38 23.56 -0.46
CA MET A 149 23.69 24.67 0.24
C MET A 149 22.22 24.35 0.54
N LEU A 150 21.53 23.70 -0.40
CA LEU A 150 20.13 23.32 -0.24
C LEU A 150 19.97 22.25 0.84
N LEU A 151 20.90 21.29 0.89
CA LEU A 151 20.92 20.26 1.91
C LEU A 151 21.20 20.85 3.29
N THR A 152 22.17 21.76 3.42
CA THR A 152 22.42 22.48 4.68
C THR A 152 21.18 23.23 5.15
N LYS A 153 20.49 23.94 4.24
CA LYS A 153 19.24 24.65 4.55
C LYS A 153 18.14 23.70 5.04
N ALA A 154 17.99 22.53 4.42
CA ALA A 154 17.02 21.52 4.84
C ALA A 154 17.34 20.96 6.23
N VAL A 155 18.61 20.61 6.49
CA VAL A 155 19.06 20.08 7.79
C VAL A 155 18.88 21.11 8.91
N LEU A 156 19.21 22.38 8.66
CA LEU A 156 19.00 23.46 9.64
C LEU A 156 17.52 23.65 9.96
N ARG A 157 16.65 23.55 8.94
CA ARG A 157 15.20 23.61 9.14
C ARG A 157 14.68 22.46 10.00
N MET A 158 15.05 21.21 9.67
CA MET A 158 14.65 20.04 10.47
C MET A 158 15.06 20.17 11.94
N ARG A 159 16.24 20.73 12.23
CA ARG A 159 16.70 20.96 13.61
C ARG A 159 15.95 22.10 14.30
N ALA A 160 15.49 23.10 13.55
CA ALA A 160 14.69 24.19 14.12
C ALA A 160 13.28 23.74 14.52
N GLU A 161 12.79 22.62 13.98
CA GLU A 161 11.50 22.01 14.35
C GLU A 161 11.54 21.28 15.70
N GLU A 162 12.73 20.98 16.23
CA GLU A 162 12.87 20.39 17.57
C GLU A 162 12.52 21.42 18.65
N LYS A 163 11.64 21.04 19.59
CA LYS A 163 11.21 21.91 20.71
C LYS A 163 12.36 22.37 21.60
N GLU A 164 13.46 21.61 21.63
CA GLU A 164 14.69 21.95 22.34
C GLU A 164 15.85 21.81 21.38
N ALA A 165 16.72 22.82 21.32
CA ALA A 165 17.88 22.78 20.46
C ALA A 165 18.82 21.63 20.89
N PRO A 166 19.24 20.76 19.94
CA PRO A 166 20.14 19.66 20.27
C PRO A 166 21.53 20.19 20.63
N ARG A 167 22.21 19.50 21.55
CA ARG A 167 23.61 19.77 21.87
C ARG A 167 24.48 19.28 20.72
N LEU A 168 25.19 20.20 20.08
CA LEU A 168 26.09 19.90 18.98
C LEU A 168 27.53 19.74 19.50
N SER A 169 28.20 18.64 19.13
CA SER A 169 29.62 18.44 19.38
C SER A 169 30.30 17.78 18.18
N GLN A 170 31.58 18.05 17.99
CA GLN A 170 32.38 17.36 16.97
C GLN A 170 33.06 16.14 17.59
N VAL A 171 33.01 15.01 16.90
CA VAL A 171 33.65 13.77 17.28
C VAL A 171 34.35 13.15 16.06
N ALA A 172 35.53 12.56 16.27
CA ALA A 172 36.19 11.81 15.22
C ALA A 172 35.65 10.36 15.19
N ILE A 173 35.17 9.90 14.04
CA ILE A 173 34.73 8.52 13.79
C ILE A 173 35.40 8.04 12.51
N ALA A 174 36.09 6.89 12.55
CA ALA A 174 36.84 6.34 11.42
C ALA A 174 37.82 7.34 10.76
N GLY A 175 38.34 8.32 11.52
CA GLY A 175 39.22 9.38 11.00
C GLY A 175 38.50 10.55 10.31
N VAL A 176 37.17 10.54 10.26
CA VAL A 176 36.32 11.60 9.71
C VAL A 176 35.76 12.46 10.85
N GLN A 177 35.70 13.78 10.65
CA GLN A 177 35.05 14.68 11.59
C GLN A 177 33.54 14.59 11.45
N VAL A 178 32.87 14.18 12.52
CA VAL A 178 31.43 13.94 12.55
C VAL A 178 30.78 14.89 13.54
N LEU A 179 29.71 15.54 13.11
CA LEU A 179 28.85 16.34 13.97
C LEU A 179 27.88 15.41 14.71
N LYS A 180 28.04 15.30 16.02
CA LYS A 180 27.07 14.66 16.92
C LYS A 180 26.03 15.70 17.36
N ALA A 181 24.77 15.44 17.09
CA ALA A 181 23.64 16.20 17.60
C ALA A 181 22.89 15.36 18.64
N GLU A 182 22.86 15.82 19.90
CA GLU A 182 22.27 15.10 21.03
C GLU A 182 21.05 15.85 21.57
N GLY A 183 19.88 15.24 21.40
CA GLY A 183 18.59 15.78 21.87
C GLY A 183 17.90 14.82 22.85
N LYS A 184 16.67 15.17 23.26
CA LYS A 184 15.85 14.32 24.17
C LYS A 184 15.57 12.92 23.61
N GLY A 185 15.54 12.78 22.29
CA GLY A 185 15.26 11.52 21.59
C GLY A 185 16.47 10.63 21.33
N GLY A 186 17.68 11.07 21.70
CA GLY A 186 18.93 10.35 21.43
C GLY A 186 19.95 11.20 20.67
N ALA A 187 21.01 10.55 20.20
CA ALA A 187 22.05 11.18 19.38
C ALA A 187 21.83 10.86 17.89
N THR A 188 22.15 11.81 17.02
CA THR A 188 22.35 11.57 15.59
C THR A 188 23.73 12.05 15.19
N TYR A 189 24.32 11.39 14.21
CA TYR A 189 25.67 11.62 13.72
C TYR A 189 25.57 12.06 12.27
N TRP A 190 26.24 13.15 11.92
CA TRP A 190 26.24 13.73 10.58
C TRP A 190 27.67 13.98 10.10
N ALA A 191 28.01 13.53 8.91
CA ALA A 191 29.32 13.70 8.32
C ALA A 191 29.22 14.07 6.84
N GLU A 192 30.15 14.89 6.36
CA GLU A 192 30.40 15.03 4.93
C GLU A 192 31.62 14.16 4.58
N HIS A 193 31.44 13.22 3.65
CA HIS A 193 32.48 12.29 3.25
C HIS A 193 32.58 12.22 1.72
N GLY A 194 33.60 12.88 1.16
CA GLY A 194 33.71 13.10 -0.28
C GLY A 194 32.49 13.86 -0.83
N LYS A 195 31.84 13.29 -1.85
CA LYS A 195 30.60 13.83 -2.45
C LYS A 195 29.31 13.42 -1.72
N PHE A 196 29.42 12.74 -0.58
CA PHE A 196 28.25 12.25 0.16
C PHE A 196 28.03 13.02 1.45
N ALA A 197 26.76 13.24 1.78
CA ALA A 197 26.32 13.56 3.14
C ALA A 197 25.80 12.27 3.78
N VAL A 198 26.33 11.94 4.96
CA VAL A 198 26.04 10.70 5.68
C VAL A 198 25.42 11.05 7.02
N SER A 199 24.32 10.39 7.36
CA SER A 199 23.65 10.49 8.64
C SER A 199 23.38 9.11 9.23
N ALA A 200 23.54 8.97 10.53
CA ALA A 200 23.23 7.75 11.25
C ALA A 200 22.70 8.06 12.66
N GLY A 201 21.76 7.24 13.14
CA GLY A 201 21.30 7.31 14.53
C GLY A 201 22.33 6.81 15.55
N GLU A 202 23.37 6.09 15.12
CA GLU A 202 24.36 5.50 16.01
C GLU A 202 25.79 5.62 15.52
N LYS A 203 26.73 5.69 16.49
CA LYS A 203 28.16 5.77 16.21
C LYS A 203 28.67 4.56 15.44
N LEU A 204 28.26 3.35 15.84
CA LEU A 204 28.66 2.10 15.18
C LEU A 204 28.15 2.02 13.73
N VAL A 205 26.91 2.51 13.51
CA VAL A 205 26.32 2.59 12.18
C VAL A 205 27.12 3.56 11.30
N MET A 206 27.44 4.74 11.83
CA MET A 206 28.29 5.73 11.13
C MET A 206 29.67 5.16 10.78
N GLU A 207 30.33 4.46 11.72
CA GLU A 207 31.68 3.94 11.53
C GLU A 207 31.79 2.93 10.37
N ASP A 208 30.85 1.98 10.29
CA ASP A 208 30.81 0.99 9.21
C ASP A 208 30.33 1.58 7.88
N LEU A 209 29.40 2.55 7.89
CA LEU A 209 29.04 3.29 6.68
C LEU A 209 30.24 4.00 6.06
N LEU A 210 30.99 4.76 6.86
CA LEU A 210 32.20 5.46 6.39
C LEU A 210 33.24 4.46 5.87
N SER A 211 33.43 3.34 6.58
CA SER A 211 34.34 2.27 6.15
C SER A 211 33.93 1.63 4.82
N ARG A 212 32.63 1.46 4.57
CA ARG A 212 32.09 0.92 3.31
C ARG A 212 32.22 1.90 2.15
N LEU A 213 31.95 3.18 2.41
CA LEU A 213 32.14 4.24 1.40
C LEU A 213 33.61 4.39 0.99
N ASP A 214 34.56 4.12 1.89
CA ASP A 214 35.99 4.05 1.59
C ASP A 214 36.42 2.78 0.83
N GLY A 215 35.51 1.84 0.58
CA GLY A 215 35.84 0.55 -0.04
C GLY A 215 36.70 -0.36 0.83
N LYS A 216 36.84 -0.06 2.14
CA LYS A 216 37.67 -0.83 3.08
C LYS A 216 37.06 -2.18 3.47
N ILE A 217 35.77 -2.39 3.19
CA ILE A 217 35.04 -3.63 3.51
C ILE A 217 34.67 -4.36 2.21
N SER A 218 35.28 -5.53 1.99
CA SER A 218 35.13 -6.36 0.79
C SER A 218 33.81 -7.14 0.74
N GLY A 219 33.36 -7.52 -0.47
CA GLY A 219 32.05 -8.10 -0.76
C GLY A 219 31.61 -9.36 0.02
N GLY A 220 32.52 -10.03 0.75
CA GLY A 220 32.24 -11.16 1.65
C GLY A 220 31.44 -10.84 2.92
N ALA A 221 31.13 -9.56 3.16
CA ALA A 221 30.32 -9.09 4.28
C ALA A 221 29.31 -8.04 3.78
N SER A 222 28.46 -8.45 2.83
CA SER A 222 27.49 -7.58 2.16
C SER A 222 26.05 -8.10 2.25
N LEU A 223 25.08 -7.21 2.06
CA LEU A 223 23.64 -7.56 2.07
C LEU A 223 23.28 -8.58 0.99
N VAL A 224 23.92 -8.50 -0.19
CA VAL A 224 23.66 -9.38 -1.33
C VAL A 224 23.96 -10.86 -1.05
N GLN A 225 24.74 -11.15 0.00
CA GLN A 225 25.04 -12.51 0.43
C GLN A 225 24.04 -13.07 1.44
N SER A 226 23.11 -12.24 1.93
CA SER A 226 22.07 -12.72 2.84
C SER A 226 21.03 -13.55 2.08
N ALA A 227 20.58 -14.66 2.69
CA ALA A 227 19.59 -15.55 2.08
C ALA A 227 18.30 -14.81 1.69
N ALA A 228 17.80 -13.91 2.56
CA ALA A 228 16.63 -13.10 2.29
C ALA A 228 16.80 -12.18 1.07
N TYR A 229 17.99 -11.61 0.86
CA TYR A 229 18.25 -10.79 -0.32
C TYR A 229 18.34 -11.65 -1.58
N GLN A 230 18.99 -12.82 -1.51
CA GLN A 230 19.09 -13.75 -2.63
C GLN A 230 17.72 -14.28 -3.08
N GLU A 231 16.83 -14.55 -2.12
CA GLU A 231 15.42 -14.90 -2.39
C GLU A 231 14.69 -13.76 -3.13
N ALA A 232 14.94 -12.52 -2.73
CA ALA A 232 14.33 -11.33 -3.31
C ALA A 232 14.95 -10.85 -4.63
N GLN A 233 16.10 -11.38 -5.03
CA GLN A 233 16.91 -10.84 -6.13
C GLN A 233 16.16 -10.70 -7.45
N ALA A 234 15.26 -11.64 -7.78
CA ALA A 234 14.46 -11.57 -9.00
C ALA A 234 13.56 -10.32 -9.07
N ASN A 235 13.25 -9.73 -7.92
CA ASN A 235 12.37 -8.58 -7.77
C ASN A 235 13.14 -7.31 -7.38
N LEU A 236 14.48 -7.38 -7.33
CA LEU A 236 15.41 -6.30 -7.04
C LEU A 236 16.33 -6.13 -8.25
N SER A 237 15.78 -5.55 -9.32
CA SER A 237 16.45 -5.46 -10.63
C SER A 237 17.19 -4.12 -10.83
N GLY A 238 17.30 -3.30 -9.78
CA GLY A 238 17.63 -1.89 -9.92
C GLY A 238 16.43 -1.10 -10.44
N GLY A 239 16.69 0.03 -11.09
CA GLY A 239 15.67 0.99 -11.50
C GLY A 239 15.75 2.29 -10.71
N LEU A 240 14.75 3.14 -10.91
CA LEU A 240 14.70 4.47 -10.32
C LEU A 240 14.56 4.41 -8.80
N LEU A 241 13.63 3.56 -8.36
CA LEU A 241 13.33 3.31 -6.96
C LEU A 241 13.46 1.81 -6.73
N GLU A 242 14.13 1.43 -5.65
CA GLU A 242 14.23 0.04 -5.19
C GLU A 242 14.06 0.02 -3.68
N PHE A 243 13.31 -0.96 -3.17
CA PHE A 243 13.15 -1.14 -1.74
C PHE A 243 13.25 -2.61 -1.36
N PHE A 244 13.75 -2.84 -0.15
CA PHE A 244 13.87 -4.16 0.44
C PHE A 244 13.67 -4.07 1.93
N LEU A 245 12.94 -5.04 2.48
CA LEU A 245 12.71 -5.23 3.90
C LEU A 245 12.88 -6.72 4.20
N ARG A 246 13.92 -7.07 4.93
CA ARG A 246 14.06 -8.37 5.58
C ARG A 246 13.22 -8.39 6.84
N ILE A 247 12.34 -9.37 6.95
CA ILE A 247 11.61 -9.63 8.19
C ILE A 247 12.57 -10.39 9.13
N PRO A 248 12.95 -9.82 10.29
CA PRO A 248 13.81 -10.52 11.23
C PRO A 248 13.06 -11.69 11.86
N ASP A 249 13.80 -12.70 12.32
CA ASP A 249 13.22 -13.79 13.10
C ASP A 249 12.47 -13.19 14.30
N LEU A 250 11.16 -13.44 14.36
CA LEU A 250 10.22 -12.87 15.33
C LEU A 250 10.63 -13.16 16.78
N LYS A 251 11.42 -14.23 16.99
CA LYS A 251 12.04 -14.58 18.27
C LYS A 251 12.86 -13.42 18.87
N ASN A 252 13.27 -12.44 18.06
CA ASN A 252 14.08 -11.30 18.46
C ASN A 252 13.30 -9.98 18.59
N LEU A 253 12.02 -9.93 18.17
CA LEU A 253 11.23 -8.69 18.15
C LEU A 253 10.38 -8.48 19.42
N ALA A 254 9.95 -9.57 20.07
CA ALA A 254 9.21 -9.48 21.31
C ALA A 254 10.17 -9.61 22.50
N ASN A 255 10.51 -8.49 23.13
CA ASN A 255 10.93 -8.53 24.53
C ASN A 255 9.70 -9.00 25.31
N ASP A 256 9.68 -10.28 25.69
CA ASP A 256 8.56 -10.86 26.41
C ASP A 256 8.21 -9.98 27.61
N SER A 257 6.99 -9.44 27.62
CA SER A 257 6.43 -8.71 28.75
C SER A 257 6.53 -9.60 30.01
N LYS A 258 6.80 -8.99 31.17
CA LYS A 258 6.92 -9.71 32.46
C LYS A 258 5.85 -10.80 32.60
N ALA A 259 6.24 -11.96 33.12
CA ALA A 259 5.36 -13.10 33.34
C ALA A 259 4.05 -12.67 34.03
N GLY A 260 2.91 -12.97 33.42
CA GLY A 260 1.58 -12.57 33.90
C GLY A 260 0.86 -11.49 33.08
N MET A 261 1.53 -10.83 32.11
CA MET A 261 0.90 -9.94 31.14
C MET A 261 0.76 -10.58 29.76
N PHE A 262 -0.11 -10.02 28.91
CA PHE A 262 -0.33 -10.42 27.52
C PHE A 262 1.00 -10.61 26.78
N GLN A 263 1.21 -11.81 26.25
CA GLN A 263 2.41 -12.18 25.50
C GLN A 263 2.10 -12.07 24.01
N ILE A 264 2.81 -11.18 23.32
CA ILE A 264 2.63 -10.95 21.88
C ILE A 264 3.22 -12.12 21.08
N ARG A 265 4.32 -12.72 21.56
CA ARG A 265 5.08 -13.75 20.85
C ARG A 265 4.27 -15.00 20.46
N PRO A 266 3.48 -15.63 21.37
CA PRO A 266 2.61 -16.75 20.98
C PRO A 266 1.63 -16.41 19.86
N LEU A 267 1.20 -15.15 19.75
CA LEU A 267 0.30 -14.70 18.68
C LEU A 267 1.01 -14.60 17.34
N LEU A 268 2.24 -14.07 17.34
CA LEU A 268 3.07 -13.96 16.13
C LEU A 268 3.46 -15.34 15.61
N ASP A 269 3.81 -16.25 16.52
CA ASP A 269 4.12 -17.66 16.20
C ASP A 269 2.87 -18.40 15.68
N ALA A 270 1.70 -18.18 16.30
CA ALA A 270 0.43 -18.76 15.85
C ALA A 270 -0.01 -18.21 14.48
N ALA A 271 0.23 -16.93 14.22
CA ALA A 271 0.03 -16.32 12.90
C ALA A 271 1.02 -16.84 11.85
N ARG A 272 2.06 -17.58 12.26
CA ARG A 272 3.14 -18.07 11.38
C ARG A 272 3.75 -16.93 10.56
N LEU A 273 3.98 -15.79 11.21
CA LEU A 273 4.64 -14.64 10.59
C LEU A 273 6.10 -14.96 10.19
N ASP A 274 6.68 -16.00 10.79
CA ASP A 274 8.03 -16.52 10.49
C ASP A 274 8.13 -17.05 9.06
N ALA A 275 6.99 -17.41 8.45
CA ALA A 275 6.92 -17.79 7.05
C ALA A 275 7.20 -16.64 6.09
N VAL A 276 7.12 -15.37 6.53
CA VAL A 276 7.48 -14.22 5.68
C VAL A 276 8.93 -13.86 5.94
N HIS A 277 9.77 -13.97 4.92
CA HIS A 277 11.20 -13.73 5.01
C HIS A 277 11.58 -12.31 4.58
N SER A 278 10.94 -11.82 3.51
CA SER A 278 11.28 -10.52 2.94
C SER A 278 10.14 -9.88 2.17
N ILE A 279 10.25 -8.58 1.98
CA ILE A 279 9.42 -7.78 1.08
C ILE A 279 10.38 -6.99 0.20
N GLY A 280 10.16 -6.99 -1.11
CA GLY A 280 11.05 -6.28 -2.02
C GLY A 280 10.34 -5.87 -3.29
N GLY A 281 10.87 -4.84 -3.95
CA GLY A 281 10.30 -4.36 -5.20
C GLY A 281 11.07 -3.19 -5.77
N HIS A 282 10.71 -2.81 -6.99
CA HIS A 282 11.35 -1.73 -7.70
C HIS A 282 10.41 -1.08 -8.73
N VAL A 283 10.84 0.09 -9.23
CA VAL A 283 10.18 0.84 -10.29
C VAL A 283 11.17 1.11 -11.43
N THR A 284 10.81 0.71 -12.65
CA THR A 284 11.58 1.01 -13.87
C THR A 284 10.74 1.81 -14.87
N PHE A 285 11.44 2.43 -15.83
CA PHE A 285 10.85 3.11 -16.97
C PHE A 285 11.31 2.45 -18.27
N GLU A 286 10.35 2.09 -19.10
CA GLU A 286 10.54 1.45 -20.41
C GLU A 286 9.84 2.27 -21.49
N GLY A 287 10.55 3.27 -22.01
CA GLY A 287 9.96 4.26 -22.91
C GLY A 287 8.77 4.95 -22.24
N ALA A 288 7.60 4.87 -22.88
CA ALA A 288 6.33 5.40 -22.35
C ALA A 288 5.84 4.73 -21.07
N LYS A 289 6.28 3.51 -20.80
CA LYS A 289 5.70 2.69 -19.74
C LYS A 289 6.47 2.78 -18.45
N THR A 290 5.74 2.79 -17.35
CA THR A 290 6.28 2.59 -16.00
C THR A 290 5.94 1.19 -15.54
N HIS A 291 6.96 0.46 -15.12
CA HIS A 291 6.84 -0.88 -14.55
C HIS A 291 7.02 -0.81 -13.05
N VAL A 292 6.12 -1.43 -12.31
CA VAL A 292 6.21 -1.59 -10.86
C VAL A 292 6.13 -3.06 -10.53
N GLN A 293 7.16 -3.59 -9.89
CA GLN A 293 7.19 -4.97 -9.40
C GLN A 293 7.42 -4.98 -7.90
N ALA A 294 6.70 -5.86 -7.20
CA ALA A 294 6.88 -6.06 -5.77
C ALA A 294 6.52 -7.50 -5.38
N ALA A 295 7.05 -7.98 -4.26
CA ALA A 295 6.61 -9.22 -3.65
C ALA A 295 6.77 -9.22 -2.13
N ILE A 296 5.97 -10.09 -1.51
CA ILE A 296 6.13 -10.59 -0.15
C ILE A 296 6.57 -12.03 -0.31
N LEU A 297 7.80 -12.31 0.11
CA LEU A 297 8.49 -13.56 -0.14
C LEU A 297 8.62 -14.38 1.14
N GLY A 298 8.57 -15.69 0.98
CA GLY A 298 8.74 -16.64 2.05
C GLY A 298 8.09 -17.99 1.75
N GLU A 299 7.78 -18.74 2.80
CA GLU A 299 7.24 -20.10 2.70
C GLU A 299 5.72 -20.08 2.49
N ALA A 300 5.27 -20.13 1.23
CA ALA A 300 3.85 -20.19 0.88
C ALA A 300 3.23 -21.60 1.06
N VAL A 301 3.55 -22.26 2.18
CA VAL A 301 2.98 -23.57 2.56
C VAL A 301 1.69 -23.40 3.36
N SER A 302 0.88 -24.45 3.39
CA SER A 302 -0.37 -24.46 4.16
C SER A 302 -0.11 -24.25 5.65
N GLY A 303 -1.02 -23.50 6.28
CA GLY A 303 -0.92 -23.06 7.65
C GLY A 303 -0.20 -21.72 7.84
N THR A 304 0.25 -21.03 6.78
CA THR A 304 0.93 -19.73 6.91
C THR A 304 0.00 -18.56 6.59
N LEU A 305 0.46 -17.33 6.79
CA LEU A 305 -0.29 -16.14 6.34
C LEU A 305 -0.59 -16.14 4.84
N PHE A 306 0.19 -16.87 4.03
CA PHE A 306 -0.04 -16.97 2.58
C PHE A 306 -1.32 -17.72 2.23
N ASP A 307 -1.94 -18.41 3.19
CA ASP A 307 -3.25 -19.05 3.01
C ASP A 307 -4.41 -18.05 2.97
N ILE A 308 -4.19 -16.77 3.30
CA ILE A 308 -5.19 -15.71 3.09
C ILE A 308 -5.54 -15.56 1.60
N TRP A 309 -4.58 -15.84 0.72
CA TRP A 309 -4.77 -15.79 -0.73
C TRP A 309 -5.05 -17.17 -1.31
N SER A 310 -5.91 -17.24 -2.33
CA SER A 310 -6.17 -18.50 -3.03
C SER A 310 -4.96 -18.92 -3.90
N THR A 311 -5.04 -20.09 -4.53
CA THR A 311 -4.06 -20.55 -5.52
C THR A 311 -4.19 -19.83 -6.88
N GLY A 312 -5.13 -18.89 -6.99
CA GLY A 312 -5.42 -18.14 -8.20
C GLY A 312 -6.29 -18.89 -9.20
N GLN A 313 -6.79 -18.16 -10.19
CA GLN A 313 -7.61 -18.68 -11.29
C GLN A 313 -7.11 -18.13 -12.63
N GLN A 314 -7.38 -18.85 -13.72
CA GLN A 314 -6.99 -18.41 -15.07
C GLN A 314 -7.69 -17.11 -15.47
N SER A 315 -9.01 -17.09 -15.26
CA SER A 315 -9.86 -15.94 -15.46
C SER A 315 -10.89 -15.87 -14.34
N PRO A 316 -11.08 -14.71 -13.69
CA PRO A 316 -12.18 -14.50 -12.76
C PRO A 316 -13.53 -14.58 -13.49
N ALA A 317 -14.56 -15.11 -12.83
CA ALA A 317 -15.90 -15.24 -13.40
C ALA A 317 -16.53 -13.88 -13.72
N SER A 318 -16.24 -12.87 -12.89
CA SER A 318 -16.69 -11.48 -13.09
C SER A 318 -16.17 -10.83 -14.37
N LEU A 319 -15.09 -11.33 -14.98
CA LEU A 319 -14.56 -10.76 -16.23
C LEU A 319 -15.56 -10.90 -17.39
N ALA A 320 -16.43 -11.92 -17.35
CA ALA A 320 -17.49 -12.10 -18.34
C ALA A 320 -18.51 -10.94 -18.35
N PHE A 321 -18.61 -10.18 -17.26
CA PHE A 321 -19.51 -9.03 -17.15
C PHE A 321 -18.86 -7.72 -17.62
N ALA A 322 -17.54 -7.71 -17.82
CA ALA A 322 -16.79 -6.52 -18.20
C ALA A 322 -16.93 -6.22 -19.70
N PRO A 323 -17.62 -5.14 -20.11
CA PRO A 323 -17.78 -4.82 -21.51
C PRO A 323 -16.48 -4.25 -22.10
N VAL A 324 -16.37 -4.26 -23.45
CA VAL A 324 -15.25 -3.60 -24.14
C VAL A 324 -15.07 -2.15 -23.73
N ASN A 325 -16.13 -1.42 -23.34
CA ASN A 325 -16.12 0.00 -22.98
C ASN A 325 -15.93 0.26 -21.46
N ALA A 326 -15.56 -0.75 -20.66
CA ALA A 326 -15.27 -0.56 -19.25
C ALA A 326 -14.15 0.48 -19.02
N VAL A 327 -14.38 1.41 -18.08
CA VAL A 327 -13.37 2.39 -17.64
C VAL A 327 -12.40 1.73 -16.67
N SER A 328 -12.93 0.93 -15.75
CA SER A 328 -12.10 0.13 -14.85
C SER A 328 -12.73 -1.21 -14.50
N TYR A 329 -11.87 -2.20 -14.27
CA TYR A 329 -12.23 -3.52 -13.77
C TYR A 329 -11.13 -3.99 -12.81
N THR A 330 -11.49 -4.36 -11.59
CA THR A 330 -10.55 -4.88 -10.61
C THR A 330 -11.13 -6.12 -9.97
N SER A 331 -10.38 -7.20 -9.92
CA SER A 331 -10.72 -8.44 -9.21
C SER A 331 -9.60 -8.88 -8.27
N ALA A 332 -10.01 -9.59 -7.23
CA ALA A 332 -9.15 -10.22 -6.25
C ALA A 332 -9.76 -11.56 -5.81
N GLN A 333 -8.90 -12.48 -5.43
CA GLN A 333 -9.23 -13.80 -4.92
C GLN A 333 -8.67 -13.94 -3.51
N VAL A 334 -9.56 -14.18 -2.56
CA VAL A 334 -9.21 -14.46 -1.17
C VAL A 334 -9.64 -15.86 -0.79
N ASN A 335 -8.93 -16.47 0.14
CA ASN A 335 -9.32 -17.73 0.73
C ASN A 335 -9.92 -17.47 2.11
N PHE A 336 -11.25 -17.36 2.16
CA PHE A 336 -11.97 -17.10 3.39
C PHE A 336 -11.73 -18.17 4.47
N GLN A 337 -11.57 -19.43 4.06
CA GLN A 337 -11.23 -20.51 4.98
C GLN A 337 -9.84 -20.30 5.59
N GLY A 338 -8.84 -19.97 4.77
CA GLY A 338 -7.49 -19.65 5.26
C GLY A 338 -7.44 -18.44 6.20
N ILE A 339 -8.25 -17.41 5.94
CA ILE A 339 -8.44 -16.27 6.86
C ILE A 339 -9.02 -16.76 8.19
N TYR A 340 -10.09 -17.56 8.15
CA TYR A 340 -10.74 -18.08 9.34
C TYR A 340 -9.80 -18.98 10.17
N ASP A 341 -9.09 -19.90 9.53
CA ASP A 341 -8.14 -20.79 10.20
C ASP A 341 -6.99 -20.02 10.84
N THR A 342 -6.49 -18.98 10.18
CA THR A 342 -5.47 -18.07 10.73
C THR A 342 -6.00 -17.35 11.97
N LEU A 343 -7.20 -16.75 11.89
CA LEU A 343 -7.82 -16.06 13.02
C LEU A 343 -8.11 -17.01 14.18
N LYS A 344 -8.59 -18.23 13.91
CA LYS A 344 -8.86 -19.25 14.93
C LYS A 344 -7.56 -19.67 15.63
N ARG A 345 -6.46 -19.83 14.90
CA ARG A 345 -5.16 -20.17 15.48
C ARG A 345 -4.60 -19.05 16.36
N VAL A 346 -4.65 -17.80 15.88
CA VAL A 346 -4.20 -16.63 16.66
C VAL A 346 -5.07 -16.43 17.90
N ALA A 347 -6.39 -16.55 17.78
CA ALA A 347 -7.29 -16.48 18.91
C ALA A 347 -6.99 -17.58 19.94
N GLY A 348 -6.77 -18.82 19.49
CA GLY A 348 -6.39 -19.94 20.36
C GLY A 348 -5.09 -19.70 21.13
N ALA A 349 -4.13 -19.00 20.55
CA ALA A 349 -2.88 -18.61 21.23
C ALA A 349 -3.04 -17.41 22.19
N ALA A 350 -4.10 -16.59 22.02
CA ALA A 350 -4.38 -15.45 22.88
C ALA A 350 -5.03 -15.84 24.21
N PHE A 351 -5.72 -16.98 24.27
CA PHE A 351 -6.38 -17.45 25.48
C PHE A 351 -5.42 -18.30 26.34
N PRO A 352 -5.40 -18.11 27.69
CA PRO A 352 -4.72 -19.04 28.59
C PRO A 352 -5.22 -20.48 28.37
N GLN A 353 -4.37 -21.48 28.62
CA GLN A 353 -4.73 -22.90 28.40
C GLN A 353 -6.04 -23.31 29.12
N THR A 354 -6.38 -22.67 30.24
CA THR A 354 -7.64 -22.87 30.99
C THR A 354 -8.89 -22.33 30.30
N HIS A 355 -8.76 -21.57 29.22
CA HIS A 355 -9.84 -20.90 28.49
C HIS A 355 -9.87 -21.24 26.99
N GLN A 356 -9.12 -22.25 26.53
CA GLN A 356 -9.14 -22.68 25.12
C GLN A 356 -10.54 -23.09 24.63
N GLY A 357 -11.38 -23.65 25.52
CA GLY A 357 -12.79 -23.96 25.22
C GLY A 357 -13.64 -22.73 24.86
N ASN A 358 -13.16 -21.49 25.10
CA ASN A 358 -13.87 -20.28 24.70
C ASN A 358 -13.84 -20.05 23.18
N VAL A 359 -12.80 -20.51 22.46
CA VAL A 359 -12.76 -20.40 20.99
C VAL A 359 -13.78 -21.32 20.37
N ASP A 360 -13.89 -22.56 20.87
CA ASP A 360 -14.89 -23.52 20.41
C ASP A 360 -16.31 -23.08 20.79
N LEU A 361 -16.48 -22.41 21.93
CA LEU A 361 -17.76 -21.80 22.31
C LEU A 361 -18.16 -20.67 21.34
N ILE A 362 -17.24 -19.79 20.95
CA ILE A 362 -17.50 -18.73 19.96
C ILE A 362 -17.88 -19.35 18.60
N ASP A 363 -17.18 -20.41 18.19
CA ASP A 363 -17.46 -21.15 16.96
C ASP A 363 -18.86 -21.79 17.01
N ALA A 364 -19.20 -22.43 18.14
CA ALA A 364 -20.53 -23.01 18.37
C ALA A 364 -21.65 -21.96 18.37
N MET A 365 -21.42 -20.79 18.99
CA MET A 365 -22.37 -19.67 18.96
C MET A 365 -22.56 -19.12 17.54
N ALA A 366 -21.47 -18.98 16.79
CA ALA A 366 -21.52 -18.57 15.39
C ALA A 366 -22.29 -19.60 14.55
N GLN A 367 -21.99 -20.89 14.70
CA GLN A 367 -22.70 -21.98 14.04
C GLN A 367 -24.19 -21.99 14.38
N GLN A 368 -24.56 -21.81 15.65
CA GLN A 368 -25.96 -21.73 16.08
C GLN A 368 -26.69 -20.55 15.41
N LYS A 369 -26.02 -19.40 15.29
CA LYS A 369 -26.59 -18.21 14.63
C LYS A 369 -26.73 -18.39 13.12
N LEU A 370 -25.75 -19.02 12.46
CA LEU A 370 -25.76 -19.23 11.01
C LEU A 370 -26.65 -20.42 10.60
N GLY A 371 -26.93 -21.34 11.53
CA GLY A 371 -27.65 -22.58 11.26
C GLY A 371 -26.85 -23.61 10.46
N MET A 372 -25.52 -23.45 10.40
CA MET A 372 -24.55 -24.33 9.75
C MET A 372 -23.14 -24.06 10.29
N PRO A 373 -22.18 -24.99 10.18
CA PRO A 373 -20.79 -24.74 10.55
C PRO A 373 -20.22 -23.49 9.85
N VAL A 374 -19.37 -22.74 10.54
CA VAL A 374 -18.75 -21.51 9.98
C VAL A 374 -17.94 -21.84 8.73
N ALA A 375 -17.19 -22.94 8.74
CA ALA A 375 -16.43 -23.40 7.57
C ALA A 375 -17.34 -23.67 6.36
N ASP A 376 -18.50 -24.30 6.55
CA ASP A 376 -19.47 -24.54 5.47
C ASP A 376 -20.03 -23.22 4.91
N ALA A 377 -20.34 -22.26 5.80
CA ALA A 377 -20.81 -20.94 5.40
C ALA A 377 -19.77 -20.17 4.58
N LEU A 378 -18.50 -20.21 4.98
CA LEU A 378 -17.39 -19.62 4.22
C LEU A 378 -17.15 -20.36 2.90
N GLY A 379 -17.36 -21.67 2.89
CA GLY A 379 -17.29 -22.53 1.71
C GLY A 379 -18.35 -22.23 0.65
N LEU A 380 -19.44 -21.52 1.00
CA LEU A 380 -20.41 -21.03 0.01
C LEU A 380 -19.83 -19.91 -0.87
N LEU A 381 -18.79 -19.22 -0.40
CA LEU A 381 -18.12 -18.17 -1.15
C LEU A 381 -17.01 -18.78 -2.02
N SER A 382 -16.90 -18.28 -3.26
CA SER A 382 -15.81 -18.70 -4.15
C SER A 382 -14.45 -18.13 -3.72
N GLY A 383 -14.46 -16.99 -3.01
CA GLY A 383 -13.27 -16.17 -2.74
C GLY A 383 -13.11 -14.99 -3.70
N GLU A 384 -13.85 -14.96 -4.82
CA GLU A 384 -13.77 -13.88 -5.79
C GLU A 384 -14.51 -12.63 -5.32
N PHE A 385 -13.81 -11.49 -5.37
CA PHE A 385 -14.39 -10.15 -5.25
C PHE A 385 -13.93 -9.30 -6.43
N ALA A 386 -14.85 -8.59 -7.07
CA ALA A 386 -14.50 -7.66 -8.13
C ALA A 386 -15.32 -6.37 -8.09
N SER A 387 -14.84 -5.36 -8.79
CA SER A 387 -15.55 -4.11 -9.03
C SER A 387 -15.35 -3.66 -10.47
N MET A 388 -16.37 -3.01 -11.02
CA MET A 388 -16.37 -2.50 -12.39
C MET A 388 -16.99 -1.12 -12.45
N GLN A 389 -16.36 -0.23 -13.22
CA GLN A 389 -16.87 1.08 -13.57
C GLN A 389 -17.00 1.20 -15.09
N THR A 390 -18.16 1.64 -15.57
CA THR A 390 -18.43 1.88 -16.99
C THR A 390 -18.71 3.36 -17.29
N SER A 391 -18.90 4.19 -16.25
CA SER A 391 -19.17 5.62 -16.40
C SER A 391 -17.90 6.40 -16.72
N PRO A 392 -17.86 7.15 -17.84
CA PRO A 392 -16.74 8.06 -18.15
C PRO A 392 -16.50 9.11 -17.06
N SER A 393 -17.56 9.59 -16.40
CA SER A 393 -17.45 10.56 -15.30
C SER A 393 -17.16 9.93 -13.93
N LEU A 394 -16.79 8.64 -13.89
CA LEU A 394 -16.53 7.86 -12.67
C LEU A 394 -17.68 7.94 -11.65
N ASP A 395 -18.93 7.88 -12.13
CA ASP A 395 -20.11 7.91 -11.27
C ASP A 395 -20.15 6.69 -10.34
N THR A 396 -19.95 6.91 -9.04
CA THR A 396 -20.01 5.86 -8.02
C THR A 396 -21.38 5.17 -7.97
N ALA A 397 -22.45 5.80 -8.44
CA ALA A 397 -23.77 5.19 -8.53
C ALA A 397 -23.86 4.13 -9.66
N LYS A 398 -22.98 4.22 -10.65
CA LYS A 398 -22.82 3.25 -11.75
C LYS A 398 -21.76 2.19 -11.48
N GLN A 399 -21.13 2.21 -10.30
CA GLN A 399 -20.22 1.16 -9.88
C GLN A 399 -20.98 -0.14 -9.62
N VAL A 400 -20.46 -1.26 -10.16
CA VAL A 400 -20.94 -2.60 -9.86
C VAL A 400 -19.88 -3.34 -9.06
N TYR A 401 -20.31 -4.08 -8.05
CA TYR A 401 -19.49 -4.98 -7.24
C TYR A 401 -19.92 -6.42 -7.48
N PHE A 402 -18.97 -7.34 -7.46
CA PHE A 402 -19.20 -8.76 -7.67
C PHE A 402 -18.62 -9.53 -6.50
N PHE A 403 -19.37 -10.53 -6.03
CA PHE A 403 -18.95 -11.47 -5.00
C PHE A 403 -19.28 -12.87 -5.51
N GLY A 404 -18.26 -13.70 -5.76
CA GLY A 404 -18.49 -15.02 -6.32
C GLY A 404 -18.98 -16.01 -5.27
N ILE A 405 -19.92 -16.86 -5.63
CA ILE A 405 -20.59 -17.85 -4.78
C ILE A 405 -20.58 -19.22 -5.45
N ARG A 406 -20.78 -20.29 -4.68
CA ARG A 406 -20.76 -21.67 -5.19
C ARG A 406 -22.14 -22.33 -5.26
N LYS A 407 -23.03 -21.94 -4.34
CA LYS A 407 -24.36 -22.54 -4.21
C LYS A 407 -25.40 -21.46 -3.90
N LYS A 408 -26.15 -21.04 -4.94
CA LYS A 408 -27.17 -19.99 -4.82
C LYS A 408 -28.21 -20.26 -3.71
N PRO A 409 -28.88 -21.43 -3.61
CA PRO A 409 -29.94 -21.63 -2.64
C PRO A 409 -29.45 -21.49 -1.18
N GLU A 410 -28.31 -22.09 -0.86
CA GLU A 410 -27.68 -22.04 0.45
C GLU A 410 -27.16 -20.64 0.76
N THR A 411 -26.60 -19.94 -0.24
CA THR A 411 -26.18 -18.55 -0.10
C THR A 411 -27.36 -17.63 0.21
N LEU A 412 -28.49 -17.79 -0.49
CA LEU A 412 -29.71 -17.03 -0.21
C LEU A 412 -30.25 -17.33 1.18
N LYS A 413 -30.22 -18.60 1.61
CA LYS A 413 -30.58 -18.98 2.98
C LYS A 413 -29.69 -18.27 4.00
N LEU A 414 -28.37 -18.30 3.80
CA LEU A 414 -27.41 -17.62 4.67
C LEU A 414 -27.66 -16.09 4.71
N MET A 415 -27.87 -15.46 3.55
CA MET A 415 -28.18 -14.03 3.47
C MET A 415 -29.46 -13.68 4.22
N ARG A 416 -30.52 -14.49 4.09
CA ARG A 416 -31.77 -14.27 4.84
C ARG A 416 -31.55 -14.41 6.35
N THR A 417 -30.69 -15.32 6.79
CA THR A 417 -30.33 -15.47 8.21
C THR A 417 -29.51 -14.27 8.72
N VAL A 418 -28.54 -13.80 7.94
CA VAL A 418 -27.60 -12.74 8.37
C VAL A 418 -28.22 -11.34 8.25
N PHE A 419 -29.02 -11.11 7.22
CA PHE A 419 -29.57 -9.80 6.85
C PHE A 419 -31.09 -9.71 6.98
N SER A 420 -31.73 -10.60 7.75
CA SER A 420 -33.21 -10.65 7.91
C SER A 420 -33.84 -9.28 8.13
N ASP A 421 -33.24 -8.49 9.03
CA ASP A 421 -33.75 -7.19 9.46
C ASP A 421 -33.44 -6.05 8.47
N GLN A 422 -32.57 -6.31 7.49
CA GLN A 422 -32.08 -5.34 6.53
C GLN A 422 -32.65 -5.58 5.12
N ILE A 423 -33.13 -6.79 4.83
CA ILE A 423 -33.78 -7.11 3.55
C ILE A 423 -35.16 -6.44 3.53
N THR A 424 -35.34 -5.55 2.55
CA THR A 424 -36.59 -4.76 2.39
C THR A 424 -37.45 -5.23 1.23
N SER A 425 -36.86 -5.89 0.24
CA SER A 425 -37.58 -6.55 -0.84
C SER A 425 -36.77 -7.71 -1.39
N GLU A 426 -37.45 -8.78 -1.78
CA GLU A 426 -36.88 -9.89 -2.53
C GLU A 426 -37.80 -10.22 -3.72
N ARG A 427 -37.24 -10.37 -4.92
CA ARG A 427 -37.97 -10.72 -6.13
C ARG A 427 -37.18 -11.72 -6.97
N ASN A 428 -37.82 -12.78 -7.42
CA ASN A 428 -37.23 -13.74 -8.36
C ASN A 428 -37.61 -13.37 -9.79
N GLU A 429 -36.62 -13.34 -10.69
CA GLU A 429 -36.78 -13.14 -12.12
C GLU A 429 -35.85 -14.14 -12.83
N GLY A 430 -36.41 -15.23 -13.39
CA GLY A 430 -35.62 -16.29 -14.03
C GLY A 430 -34.65 -16.97 -13.06
N ASP A 431 -33.36 -17.07 -13.44
CA ASP A 431 -32.29 -17.61 -12.61
C ASP A 431 -31.68 -16.58 -11.65
N VAL A 432 -32.23 -15.36 -11.59
CA VAL A 432 -31.74 -14.25 -10.74
C VAL A 432 -32.72 -13.96 -9.61
N THR A 433 -32.18 -13.78 -8.40
CA THR A 433 -32.94 -13.30 -7.24
C THR A 433 -32.46 -11.90 -6.89
N PHE A 434 -33.32 -10.90 -7.08
CA PHE A 434 -33.05 -9.52 -6.70
C PHE A 434 -33.37 -9.31 -5.22
N VAL A 435 -32.43 -8.74 -4.48
CA VAL A 435 -32.56 -8.44 -3.05
C VAL A 435 -32.24 -6.97 -2.83
N LYS A 436 -33.04 -6.25 -2.05
CA LYS A 436 -32.78 -4.87 -1.66
C LYS A 436 -32.46 -4.78 -0.18
N ILE A 437 -31.27 -4.31 0.15
CA ILE A 437 -30.77 -4.22 1.52
C ILE A 437 -30.74 -2.75 1.96
N SER A 438 -31.28 -2.47 3.15
CA SER A 438 -31.14 -1.18 3.84
C SER A 438 -29.81 -1.11 4.59
N LEU A 439 -29.01 -0.08 4.34
CA LEU A 439 -27.77 0.18 5.06
C LEU A 439 -27.98 0.96 6.38
N GLY A 440 -29.21 1.37 6.68
CA GLY A 440 -29.56 2.25 7.81
C GLY A 440 -29.94 1.56 9.11
N GLY A 441 -29.86 0.23 9.21
CA GLY A 441 -30.36 -0.50 10.38
C GLY A 441 -31.89 -0.51 10.49
N LYS A 442 -32.40 -1.15 11.55
CA LYS A 442 -33.78 -1.64 11.76
C LYS A 442 -34.89 -0.77 11.14
N LYS A 443 -35.90 -1.44 10.56
CA LYS A 443 -37.20 -0.92 10.10
C LYS A 443 -37.48 0.48 10.64
N ALA A 444 -37.57 1.44 9.71
CA ALA A 444 -38.03 2.80 9.90
C ALA A 444 -38.95 2.93 11.13
N SER A 445 -38.37 3.34 12.26
CA SER A 445 -39.12 4.10 13.25
C SER A 445 -39.65 5.32 12.51
N GLU A 446 -40.96 5.49 12.57
CA GLU A 446 -41.76 6.50 11.88
C GLU A 446 -41.00 7.83 11.66
N GLY A 447 -40.85 8.23 10.40
CA GLY A 447 -40.51 9.61 10.03
C GLY A 447 -39.08 9.92 9.58
N VAL A 448 -38.11 8.99 9.57
CA VAL A 448 -36.73 9.29 9.13
C VAL A 448 -36.38 8.60 7.79
N ALA A 449 -36.60 9.36 6.71
CA ALA A 449 -35.86 9.39 5.45
C ALA A 449 -35.26 8.07 4.86
N GLN A 450 -35.87 7.59 3.76
CA GLN A 450 -35.55 6.47 2.84
C GLN A 450 -34.14 6.40 2.17
N TRP A 451 -33.04 6.91 2.73
CA TRP A 451 -31.93 7.38 1.85
C TRP A 451 -30.75 6.45 1.55
N ASN A 452 -30.62 5.22 2.05
CA ASN A 452 -29.48 4.36 1.70
C ASN A 452 -29.85 2.89 1.49
N PHE A 453 -30.33 2.56 0.29
CA PHE A 453 -30.53 1.17 -0.14
C PHE A 453 -29.41 0.72 -1.08
N PHE A 454 -29.06 -0.55 -0.98
CA PHE A 454 -28.16 -1.23 -1.89
C PHE A 454 -28.92 -2.38 -2.56
N ASN A 455 -28.85 -2.45 -3.88
CA ASN A 455 -29.51 -3.50 -4.65
C ASN A 455 -28.50 -4.62 -4.88
N LEU A 456 -28.96 -5.86 -4.76
CA LEU A 456 -28.22 -7.07 -5.07
C LEU A 456 -28.96 -7.90 -6.10
N ALA A 457 -28.23 -8.56 -6.97
CA ALA A 457 -28.73 -9.60 -7.87
C ALA A 457 -27.93 -10.88 -7.64
N VAL A 458 -28.61 -11.91 -7.11
CA VAL A 458 -28.02 -13.21 -6.79
C VAL A 458 -28.27 -14.16 -7.95
N THR A 459 -27.22 -14.41 -8.71
CA THR A 459 -27.14 -15.37 -9.82
C THR A 459 -26.66 -16.74 -9.31
N PRO A 460 -26.63 -17.81 -10.12
CA PRO A 460 -26.08 -19.11 -9.70
C PRO A 460 -24.65 -19.07 -9.15
N ASP A 461 -23.79 -18.23 -9.73
CA ASP A 461 -22.34 -18.22 -9.51
C ASP A 461 -21.82 -16.91 -8.89
N MET A 462 -22.60 -15.83 -8.90
CA MET A 462 -22.22 -14.54 -8.31
C MET A 462 -23.36 -13.76 -7.67
N ILE A 463 -23.03 -12.91 -6.70
CA ILE A 463 -23.84 -11.79 -6.24
C ILE A 463 -23.30 -10.53 -6.88
N LEU A 464 -24.13 -9.82 -7.64
CA LEU A 464 -23.84 -8.48 -8.15
C LEU A 464 -24.47 -7.46 -7.21
N GLY A 465 -23.79 -6.35 -6.96
CA GLY A 465 -24.27 -5.28 -6.09
C GLY A 465 -24.06 -3.89 -6.70
N ALA A 466 -25.08 -3.05 -6.65
CA ALA A 466 -25.00 -1.65 -7.09
C ALA A 466 -26.01 -0.77 -6.35
N SER A 467 -25.77 0.55 -6.39
CA SER A 467 -26.67 1.53 -5.76
C SER A 467 -28.03 1.64 -6.48
N LYS A 468 -28.06 1.37 -7.79
CA LYS A 468 -29.25 1.48 -8.66
C LYS A 468 -29.59 0.12 -9.27
N MET A 469 -30.88 -0.17 -9.38
CA MET A 469 -31.37 -1.44 -9.95
C MET A 469 -31.11 -1.49 -11.46
N GLU A 470 -31.19 -0.35 -12.14
CA GLU A 470 -30.93 -0.20 -13.57
C GLU A 470 -29.49 -0.62 -13.89
N THR A 471 -28.52 -0.16 -13.10
CA THR A 471 -27.10 -0.54 -13.24
C THR A 471 -26.90 -2.05 -13.11
N LEU A 472 -27.63 -2.71 -12.20
CA LEU A 472 -27.57 -4.18 -12.07
C LEU A 472 -28.14 -4.89 -13.28
N ARG A 473 -29.30 -4.44 -13.77
CA ARG A 473 -29.95 -5.04 -14.94
C ARG A 473 -29.07 -4.92 -16.18
N GLU A 474 -28.50 -3.75 -16.42
CA GLU A 474 -27.52 -3.55 -17.50
C GLU A 474 -26.31 -4.48 -17.37
N ALA A 475 -25.82 -4.73 -16.15
CA ALA A 475 -24.72 -5.68 -15.93
C ALA A 475 -25.14 -7.13 -16.19
N LEU A 476 -26.35 -7.52 -15.82
CA LEU A 476 -26.89 -8.86 -16.05
C LEU A 476 -27.19 -9.13 -17.53
N GLU A 477 -27.66 -8.14 -18.29
CA GLU A 477 -27.87 -8.26 -19.74
C GLU A 477 -26.56 -8.58 -20.49
N ARG A 478 -25.41 -8.13 -19.97
CA ARG A 478 -24.10 -8.47 -20.53
C ARG A 478 -23.72 -9.94 -20.31
N ARG A 479 -24.26 -10.58 -19.27
CA ARG A 479 -24.07 -12.03 -19.01
C ARG A 479 -24.79 -12.89 -20.05
N THR A 480 -25.97 -12.46 -20.50
CA THR A 480 -26.83 -13.21 -21.43
C THR A 480 -26.49 -12.98 -22.90
N GLY A 481 -25.74 -11.92 -23.23
CA GLY A 481 -25.24 -11.60 -24.58
C GLY A 481 -24.10 -12.49 -25.07
N GLY A 482 -24.17 -13.80 -24.80
CA GLY A 482 -23.24 -14.80 -25.31
C GLY A 482 -22.97 -14.60 -26.79
N THR A 483 -21.70 -14.52 -27.16
CA THR A 483 -21.16 -14.57 -28.54
C THR A 483 -21.37 -13.37 -29.49
N THR A 484 -22.10 -12.30 -29.15
CA THR A 484 -22.23 -11.12 -30.06
C THR A 484 -21.65 -9.81 -29.53
N GLY A 485 -21.43 -9.67 -28.22
CA GLY A 485 -20.77 -8.52 -27.63
C GLY A 485 -19.31 -8.82 -27.30
N ALA A 486 -18.37 -8.10 -27.91
CA ALA A 486 -16.97 -8.12 -27.51
C ALA A 486 -16.86 -7.69 -26.03
N GLY A 487 -16.26 -8.54 -25.17
CA GLY A 487 -15.98 -8.26 -23.76
C GLY A 487 -14.57 -7.68 -23.54
N LEU A 488 -14.23 -7.21 -22.34
CA LEU A 488 -12.91 -6.65 -22.04
C LEU A 488 -11.76 -7.60 -22.43
N ALA A 489 -11.95 -8.91 -22.23
CA ALA A 489 -10.98 -9.95 -22.60
C ALA A 489 -10.67 -10.00 -24.12
N SER A 490 -11.57 -9.49 -24.97
CA SER A 490 -11.37 -9.42 -26.42
C SER A 490 -10.64 -8.16 -26.89
N VAL A 491 -10.39 -7.19 -26.00
CA VAL A 491 -9.62 -5.99 -26.34
C VAL A 491 -8.15 -6.41 -26.58
N PRO A 492 -7.58 -6.21 -27.78
CA PRO A 492 -6.25 -6.75 -28.12
C PRO A 492 -5.14 -6.35 -27.15
N GLN A 493 -5.16 -5.10 -26.68
CA GLN A 493 -4.18 -4.58 -25.72
C GLN A 493 -4.34 -5.21 -24.32
N PHE A 494 -5.58 -5.50 -23.89
CA PHE A 494 -5.82 -6.21 -22.64
C PHE A 494 -5.35 -7.67 -22.75
N ALA A 495 -5.67 -8.34 -23.86
CA ALA A 495 -5.24 -9.71 -24.11
C ALA A 495 -3.72 -9.83 -24.20
N ALA A 496 -3.05 -8.93 -24.93
CA ALA A 496 -1.60 -8.88 -25.05
C ALA A 496 -0.92 -8.61 -23.70
N GLY A 497 -1.44 -7.66 -22.91
CA GLY A 497 -0.93 -7.40 -21.56
C GLY A 497 -1.14 -8.61 -20.64
N ARG A 498 -2.30 -9.27 -20.71
CA ARG A 498 -2.60 -10.48 -19.92
C ARG A 498 -1.65 -11.65 -20.20
N GLN A 499 -1.16 -11.78 -21.44
CA GLN A 499 -0.22 -12.82 -21.85
C GLN A 499 1.18 -12.65 -21.26
N GLN A 500 1.53 -11.46 -20.76
CA GLN A 500 2.83 -11.20 -20.12
C GLN A 500 2.91 -11.76 -18.69
N PHE A 501 1.79 -12.22 -18.14
CA PHE A 501 1.66 -12.63 -16.75
C PHE A 501 1.37 -14.12 -16.60
N PRO A 502 1.65 -14.70 -15.41
CA PRO A 502 1.34 -16.09 -15.12
C PRO A 502 -0.11 -16.47 -15.42
N GLU A 503 -0.30 -17.75 -15.72
CA GLU A 503 -1.60 -18.26 -16.11
C GLU A 503 -2.63 -18.12 -14.98
N LYS A 504 -2.25 -18.36 -13.71
CA LYS A 504 -3.15 -18.26 -12.55
C LYS A 504 -2.89 -16.98 -11.77
N LEU A 505 -3.92 -16.17 -11.61
CA LEU A 505 -3.86 -14.90 -10.90
C LEU A 505 -4.76 -14.91 -9.66
N ILE A 506 -4.29 -14.29 -8.59
CA ILE A 506 -5.10 -13.99 -7.40
C ILE A 506 -5.66 -12.56 -7.45
N GLY A 507 -5.25 -11.75 -8.43
CA GLY A 507 -5.81 -10.42 -8.64
C GLY A 507 -5.44 -9.86 -10.00
N LEU A 508 -6.33 -9.03 -10.52
CA LEU A 508 -6.23 -8.41 -11.84
C LEU A 508 -6.89 -7.02 -11.75
N SER A 509 -6.26 -6.01 -12.33
CA SER A 509 -6.78 -4.65 -12.33
C SER A 509 -6.48 -3.99 -13.66
N TYR A 510 -7.51 -3.42 -14.27
CA TYR A 510 -7.47 -2.67 -15.51
C TYR A 510 -8.07 -1.28 -15.28
N PHE A 511 -7.42 -0.26 -15.82
CA PHE A 511 -7.94 1.11 -15.86
C PHE A 511 -7.60 1.75 -17.21
N ASP A 512 -8.57 2.42 -17.81
CA ASP A 512 -8.41 3.14 -19.08
C ASP A 512 -8.61 4.64 -18.83
N PHE A 513 -7.49 5.38 -18.75
CA PHE A 513 -7.49 6.82 -18.51
C PHE A 513 -8.08 7.61 -19.68
N GLN A 514 -8.07 7.05 -20.90
CA GLN A 514 -8.60 7.72 -22.09
C GLN A 514 -10.12 7.71 -22.14
N ARG A 515 -10.76 6.82 -21.37
CA ARG A 515 -12.23 6.71 -21.30
C ARG A 515 -12.87 7.55 -20.23
N VAL A 516 -12.05 8.16 -19.37
CA VAL A 516 -12.54 9.04 -18.33
C VAL A 516 -12.81 10.41 -18.95
N ASP A 517 -14.03 10.90 -18.78
CA ASP A 517 -14.32 12.32 -18.93
C ASP A 517 -13.80 13.02 -17.67
N TRP A 518 -12.52 13.40 -17.70
CA TRP A 518 -11.84 13.99 -16.55
C TRP A 518 -12.46 15.31 -16.12
N ALA A 519 -13.10 16.05 -17.04
CA ALA A 519 -13.80 17.29 -16.70
C ALA A 519 -15.06 16.99 -15.89
N ALA A 520 -15.89 16.06 -16.38
CA ALA A 520 -17.08 15.63 -15.65
C ALA A 520 -16.74 14.94 -14.31
N ALA A 521 -15.67 14.15 -14.26
CA ALA A 521 -15.18 13.52 -13.03
C ALA A 521 -14.74 14.56 -11.99
N ARG A 522 -13.94 15.57 -12.40
CA ARG A 522 -13.53 16.70 -11.55
C ARG A 522 -14.75 17.46 -11.03
N ASP A 523 -15.66 17.87 -11.91
CA ASP A 523 -16.83 18.66 -11.53
C ASP A 523 -17.72 17.90 -10.53
N ARG A 524 -17.83 16.58 -10.73
CA ARG A 524 -18.49 15.69 -9.79
C ARG A 524 -17.78 15.66 -8.44
N TRP A 525 -16.47 15.44 -8.38
CA TRP A 525 -15.73 15.40 -7.12
C TRP A 525 -15.83 16.72 -6.35
N VAL A 526 -15.80 17.86 -7.07
CA VAL A 526 -16.05 19.18 -6.49
C VAL A 526 -17.49 19.30 -5.94
N ALA A 527 -18.48 18.73 -6.62
CA ALA A 527 -19.86 18.72 -6.13
C ALA A 527 -20.05 17.80 -4.91
N GLU A 528 -19.41 16.63 -4.91
CA GLU A 528 -19.46 15.66 -3.80
C GLU A 528 -18.75 16.20 -2.55
N SER A 529 -17.59 16.84 -2.70
CA SER A 529 -16.86 17.44 -1.58
C SER A 529 -17.67 18.53 -0.88
N LYS A 530 -18.39 19.37 -1.65
CA LYS A 530 -19.33 20.38 -1.13
C LYS A 530 -20.49 19.75 -0.34
N LYS A 531 -21.00 18.60 -0.77
CA LYS A 531 -22.06 17.87 -0.04
C LYS A 531 -21.53 17.32 1.29
N SER A 532 -20.31 16.77 1.30
CA SER A 532 -19.69 16.26 2.53
C SER A 532 -19.33 17.36 3.54
N SER A 533 -18.95 18.57 3.08
CA SER A 533 -18.67 19.70 3.97
C SER A 533 -19.93 20.23 4.67
N VAL A 534 -21.09 20.23 3.99
CA VAL A 534 -22.38 20.64 4.59
C VAL A 534 -22.81 19.67 5.70
N VAL A 535 -22.64 18.36 5.50
CA VAL A 535 -22.99 17.34 6.51
C VAL A 535 -22.08 17.43 7.74
N LYS A 536 -20.78 17.73 7.56
CA LYS A 536 -19.87 17.97 8.70
C LYS A 536 -20.12 19.29 9.40
N SER A 537 -20.44 20.36 8.67
CA SER A 537 -20.80 21.67 9.24
C SER A 537 -22.05 21.62 10.12
N MET A 538 -22.97 20.68 9.89
CA MET A 538 -24.13 20.47 10.77
C MET A 538 -23.77 19.72 12.07
N ASN A 539 -22.64 19.00 12.11
CA ASN A 539 -22.22 18.17 13.24
C ASN A 539 -20.96 18.69 13.98
N SER A 540 -20.34 19.78 13.54
CA SER A 540 -19.18 20.40 14.20
C SER A 540 -19.20 21.92 14.02
N SER A 541 -19.02 22.65 15.12
CA SER A 541 -19.05 24.13 15.20
C SER A 541 -17.77 24.82 14.71
N THR A 542 -16.88 24.13 13.99
CA THR A 542 -15.65 24.72 13.46
C THR A 542 -15.43 24.30 12.00
N PRO A 543 -15.37 25.25 11.05
CA PRO A 543 -15.03 24.92 9.67
C PRO A 543 -13.58 24.43 9.59
N SER A 544 -13.41 23.17 9.17
CA SER A 544 -12.09 22.59 8.91
C SER A 544 -11.42 23.28 7.71
N THR A 545 -10.41 24.10 7.96
CA THR A 545 -9.55 24.74 6.94
C THR A 545 -8.82 23.73 6.04
N ALA A 546 -8.64 22.48 6.49
CA ALA A 546 -8.05 21.41 5.68
C ALA A 546 -8.93 20.99 4.48
N MET A 547 -10.26 21.17 4.56
CA MET A 547 -11.19 20.86 3.47
C MET A 547 -11.31 21.98 2.43
N ALA A 548 -11.01 23.23 2.81
CA ALA A 548 -10.98 24.36 1.87
C ALA A 548 -9.86 24.18 0.83
N ASN A 549 -8.66 23.81 1.29
CA ASN A 549 -7.50 23.57 0.43
C ASN A 549 -7.65 22.33 -0.47
N ALA A 550 -8.40 21.31 -0.03
CA ALA A 550 -8.60 20.07 -0.80
C ALA A 550 -9.46 20.28 -2.07
N ASN A 551 -10.17 21.40 -2.20
CA ASN A 551 -11.00 21.71 -3.37
C ASN A 551 -10.34 22.66 -4.36
N GLU A 552 -9.37 23.48 -3.92
CA GLU A 552 -8.75 24.49 -4.76
C GLU A 552 -7.92 23.86 -5.89
N TRP A 553 -7.13 22.84 -5.58
CA TRP A 553 -6.33 22.15 -6.59
C TRP A 553 -7.17 21.42 -7.63
N LEU A 554 -8.31 20.83 -7.22
CA LEU A 554 -9.26 20.20 -8.13
C LEU A 554 -9.83 21.22 -9.11
N GLN A 555 -10.12 22.44 -8.66
CA GLN A 555 -10.65 23.51 -9.51
C GLN A 555 -9.59 24.09 -10.45
N GLN A 556 -8.33 24.13 -10.02
CA GLN A 556 -7.21 24.70 -10.78
C GLN A 556 -6.59 23.71 -11.78
N MET A 557 -6.76 22.40 -11.58
CA MET A 557 -6.25 21.38 -12.48
C MET A 557 -6.96 21.41 -13.84
N ASN A 558 -6.17 21.44 -14.93
CA ASN A 558 -6.70 21.14 -16.25
C ASN A 558 -6.99 19.64 -16.35
N PRO A 559 -8.25 19.20 -16.48
CA PRO A 559 -8.60 17.78 -16.46
C PRO A 559 -7.99 16.99 -17.62
N GLN A 560 -7.73 17.63 -18.75
CA GLN A 560 -7.18 16.97 -19.94
C GLN A 560 -5.70 16.60 -19.80
N VAL A 561 -5.01 17.11 -18.77
CA VAL A 561 -3.59 16.78 -18.55
C VAL A 561 -3.39 15.29 -18.27
N ILE A 562 -4.37 14.63 -17.64
CA ILE A 562 -4.27 13.22 -17.27
C ILE A 562 -4.33 12.34 -18.52
N SER A 563 -5.35 12.51 -19.36
CA SER A 563 -5.55 11.73 -20.59
C SER A 563 -4.54 12.07 -21.70
N ARG A 564 -3.86 13.22 -21.62
CA ARG A 564 -2.76 13.60 -22.53
C ARG A 564 -1.54 12.69 -22.39
N HIS A 565 -1.29 12.22 -21.16
CA HIS A 565 -0.08 11.47 -20.83
C HIS A 565 -0.38 10.04 -20.45
N LEU A 566 -1.38 9.81 -19.59
CA LEU A 566 -1.77 8.47 -19.16
C LEU A 566 -2.85 7.92 -20.06
N HIS A 567 -2.62 6.70 -20.51
CA HIS A 567 -3.53 5.94 -21.33
C HIS A 567 -4.16 4.80 -20.54
N ARG A 568 -3.37 3.90 -19.95
CA ARG A 568 -3.86 2.66 -19.33
C ARG A 568 -3.00 2.18 -18.18
N SER A 569 -3.64 1.45 -17.27
CA SER A 569 -2.95 0.67 -16.24
C SER A 569 -3.44 -0.76 -16.27
N LEU A 570 -2.50 -1.70 -16.23
CA LEU A 570 -2.76 -3.12 -16.02
C LEU A 570 -1.90 -3.61 -14.85
N SER A 571 -2.53 -4.15 -13.82
CA SER A 571 -1.87 -4.73 -12.66
C SER A 571 -2.38 -6.13 -12.40
N VAL A 572 -1.48 -7.02 -12.02
CA VAL A 572 -1.80 -8.38 -11.61
C VAL A 572 -1.14 -8.72 -10.29
N SER A 573 -1.67 -9.75 -9.65
CA SER A 573 -1.00 -10.42 -8.55
C SER A 573 -1.18 -11.92 -8.66
N TRP A 574 -0.17 -12.69 -8.28
CA TRP A 574 -0.22 -14.15 -8.22
C TRP A 574 0.47 -14.68 -6.96
N LYS A 575 0.15 -15.93 -6.63
CA LYS A 575 0.79 -16.69 -5.56
C LYS A 575 1.55 -17.85 -6.18
N ASP A 576 2.79 -18.06 -5.76
CA ASP A 576 3.56 -19.27 -6.06
C ASP A 576 4.17 -19.84 -4.77
N SER A 577 5.07 -20.82 -4.89
CA SER A 577 5.72 -21.43 -3.72
C SER A 577 6.66 -20.49 -2.97
N LYS A 578 7.04 -19.35 -3.55
CA LYS A 578 7.97 -18.38 -3.00
C LYS A 578 7.27 -17.16 -2.39
N GLY A 579 5.96 -17.01 -2.55
CA GLY A 579 5.18 -15.95 -1.91
C GLY A 579 4.12 -15.34 -2.81
N ILE A 580 3.82 -14.07 -2.56
CA ILE A 580 2.87 -13.25 -3.32
C ILE A 580 3.63 -12.21 -4.11
N HIS A 581 3.29 -12.10 -5.38
CA HIS A 581 3.91 -11.16 -6.30
C HIS A 581 2.87 -10.19 -6.85
N TRP A 582 3.32 -8.97 -7.14
CA TRP A 582 2.58 -7.91 -7.81
C TRP A 582 3.40 -7.38 -8.97
N ASP A 583 2.73 -7.16 -10.08
CA ASP A 583 3.31 -6.56 -11.27
C ASP A 583 2.30 -5.58 -11.87
N GLN A 584 2.75 -4.38 -12.24
CA GLN A 584 1.92 -3.33 -12.80
C GLN A 584 2.66 -2.57 -13.90
N TRP A 585 1.95 -2.39 -15.02
CA TRP A 585 2.30 -1.46 -16.08
C TRP A 585 1.36 -0.27 -16.07
N VAL A 586 1.93 0.93 -16.17
CA VAL A 586 1.21 2.19 -16.41
C VAL A 586 1.78 2.83 -17.67
N GLU A 587 0.91 3.14 -18.61
CA GLU A 587 1.20 3.84 -19.87
C GLU A 587 0.26 5.02 -20.01
#